data_AF-A0A542UG91-F1
#
_entry.id   AF-A0A542UG91-F1
#
_cell.length_a   1.000
_cell.length_b   1.000
_cell.length_c   1.000
_cell.angle_alpha   90.00
_cell.angle_beta   90.00
_cell.angle_gamma   90.00
#
_symmetry.space_group_name_H-M   'P 1'
#
loop_
_entity.id
_entity.type
_entity.pdbx_description
1 polymer ?
#
loop_
_entity_poly.entity_id
_entity_poly.type
_entity_poly.pdbx_seq_one_letter_code
_entity_poly.pdbx_strand_id
1 'polypeptide(L)'
;MQRSPTMSDANIRIPEEARDRLAAIAAAEGMSLRAYLARLAETLLTPAERAERAEQARAALTEWTGYAPSPAEERDLDSELDRRLARAAAR
;
A
#
# COMPACT_ATOMS: atom_id res chain seq x y z
N MET A 1 32.98 -2.94 -8.67
CA MET A 1 32.47 -1.74 -7.97
C MET A 1 31.11 -1.39 -8.56
N GLN A 2 30.02 -1.92 -7.97
CA GLN A 2 28.66 -1.47 -8.33
C GLN A 2 28.45 -0.13 -7.62
N ARG A 3 28.45 0.97 -8.37
CA ARG A 3 28.01 2.27 -7.84
C ARG A 3 26.48 2.17 -7.72
N SER A 4 25.96 2.14 -6.50
CA SER A 4 24.52 2.35 -6.27
C SER A 4 24.11 3.63 -7.00
N PRO A 5 22.98 3.66 -7.74
CA PRO A 5 22.55 4.87 -8.41
C PRO A 5 22.38 5.95 -7.35
N THR A 6 23.09 7.08 -7.51
CA THR A 6 22.81 8.28 -6.73
C THR A 6 21.36 8.64 -7.01
N MET A 7 20.46 8.42 -6.05
CA MET A 7 19.08 8.88 -6.17
C MET A 7 19.12 10.38 -6.38
N SER A 8 18.85 10.80 -7.61
CA SER A 8 18.72 12.21 -7.94
C SER A 8 17.52 12.76 -7.20
N ASP A 9 17.71 13.87 -6.50
CA ASP A 9 16.63 14.54 -5.80
C ASP A 9 15.65 15.15 -6.80
N ALA A 10 14.36 14.99 -6.52
CA ALA A 10 13.28 15.56 -7.32
C ALA A 10 12.58 16.66 -6.53
N ASN A 11 12.30 17.79 -7.19
CA ASN A 11 11.54 18.89 -6.62
C ASN A 11 10.05 18.71 -6.95
N ILE A 12 9.21 18.60 -5.93
CA ILE A 12 7.76 18.45 -6.06
C ILE A 12 7.09 19.73 -5.54
N ARG A 13 6.17 20.29 -6.33
CA ARG A 13 5.33 21.40 -5.87
C ARG A 13 4.12 20.86 -5.12
N ILE A 14 3.94 21.30 -3.89
CA ILE A 14 2.80 20.96 -3.03
C ILE A 14 2.32 22.22 -2.30
N PRO A 15 1.04 22.29 -1.87
CA PRO A 15 0.58 23.35 -0.97
C PRO A 15 1.41 23.41 0.30
N GLU A 16 1.61 24.62 0.82
CA GLU A 16 2.43 24.85 2.01
C GLU A 16 1.86 24.12 3.24
N GLU A 17 0.54 24.13 3.38
CA GLU A 17 -0.15 23.46 4.48
C GLU A 17 0.06 21.94 4.44
N ALA A 18 0.14 21.36 3.24
CA ALA A 18 0.41 19.94 3.06
C ALA A 18 1.87 19.59 3.43
N ARG A 19 2.83 20.43 3.02
CA ARG A 19 4.25 20.30 3.40
C ARG A 19 4.40 20.30 4.91
N ASP A 20 3.80 21.28 5.58
CA ASP A 20 3.96 21.48 7.02
C ASP A 20 3.32 20.35 7.82
N ARG A 21 2.15 19.89 7.39
CA ARG A 21 1.51 18.71 7.98
C ARG A 21 2.38 17.46 7.85
N LEU A 22 2.95 17.20 6.67
CA LEU A 22 3.84 16.06 6.45
C LEU A 22 5.13 16.17 7.27
N ALA A 23 5.69 17.37 7.40
CA ALA A 23 6.87 17.61 8.23
C ALA A 23 6.60 17.35 9.71
N ALA A 24 5.43 17.76 10.22
CA ALA A 24 5.02 17.49 11.60
C ALA A 24 4.85 15.98 11.86
N ILE A 25 4.27 15.24 10.92
CA ILE A 25 4.15 13.77 11.00
C ILE A 25 5.53 13.12 11.01
N ALA A 26 6.41 13.49 10.09
CA ALA A 26 7.77 12.97 10.02
C ALA A 26 8.54 13.21 11.33
N ALA A 27 8.43 14.43 11.89
CA ALA A 27 9.07 14.78 13.15
C ALA A 27 8.53 13.97 14.33
N ALA A 28 7.22 13.70 14.38
CA ALA A 28 6.62 12.84 15.39
C ALA A 28 7.13 11.39 15.33
N GLU A 29 7.55 10.94 14.14
CA GLU A 29 8.21 9.64 13.92
C GLU A 29 9.74 9.69 14.05
N GLY A 30 10.32 10.85 14.41
CA GLY A 30 11.78 11.03 14.52
C GLY A 30 12.52 11.01 13.17
N MET A 31 11.81 11.23 12.07
CA MET A 31 12.33 11.21 10.70
C MET A 31 12.42 12.62 10.10
N SER A 32 13.31 12.80 9.13
CA SER A 32 13.22 13.96 8.22
C SER A 32 12.06 13.79 7.25
N LEU A 33 11.50 14.90 6.74
CA LEU A 33 10.44 14.85 5.72
C LEU A 33 10.87 14.02 4.49
N ARG A 34 12.12 14.15 4.05
CA ARG A 34 12.68 13.35 2.96
C ARG A 34 12.64 11.85 3.26
N ALA A 35 13.13 11.45 4.44
CA ALA A 35 13.18 10.05 4.84
C ALA A 35 11.76 9.47 4.98
N TYR A 36 10.84 10.25 5.53
CA TYR A 36 9.44 9.87 5.64
C TYR A 36 8.81 9.66 4.26
N LEU A 37 9.04 10.56 3.30
CA LEU A 37 8.52 10.43 1.94
C LEU A 37 9.12 9.23 1.17
N ALA A 38 10.42 8.95 1.36
CA ALA A 38 11.05 7.77 0.79
C ALA A 38 10.43 6.48 1.34
N ARG A 39 10.28 6.39 2.67
CA ARG A 39 9.58 5.27 3.33
C ARG A 39 8.14 5.14 2.86
N LEU A 40 7.44 6.25 2.67
CA LEU A 40 6.07 6.23 2.18
C LEU A 40 6.00 5.65 0.75
N ALA A 41 6.92 6.05 -0.12
CA ALA A 41 7.00 5.51 -1.48
C ALA A 41 7.33 4.00 -1.51
N GLU A 42 8.15 3.53 -0.58
CA GLU A 42 8.48 2.09 -0.46
C GLU A 42 7.31 1.25 0.09
N THR A 43 6.43 1.86 0.89
CA THR A 43 5.34 1.14 1.58
C THR A 43 4.00 1.21 0.84
N LEU A 44 3.76 2.29 0.08
CA LEU A 44 2.54 2.45 -0.68
C LEU A 44 2.66 1.80 -2.06
N LEU A 45 1.93 0.70 -2.23
CA LEU A 45 1.74 0.10 -3.54
C LEU A 45 0.82 0.98 -4.40
N THR A 46 1.13 1.09 -5.68
CA THR A 46 0.21 1.59 -6.70
C THR A 46 -0.96 0.62 -6.90
N PRO A 47 -2.08 1.05 -7.52
CA PRO A 47 -3.17 0.13 -7.87
C PRO A 47 -2.71 -1.05 -8.74
N ALA A 48 -1.76 -0.84 -9.66
CA ALA A 48 -1.22 -1.87 -10.53
C ALA A 48 -0.40 -2.90 -9.73
N GLU A 49 0.52 -2.44 -8.87
CA GLU A 49 1.32 -3.34 -8.03
C GLU A 49 0.45 -4.12 -7.03
N ARG A 50 -0.63 -3.50 -6.52
CA ARG A 50 -1.61 -4.22 -5.70
C ARG A 50 -2.31 -5.32 -6.48
N ALA A 51 -2.72 -5.06 -7.73
CA ALA A 51 -3.35 -6.06 -8.57
C ALA A 51 -2.38 -7.21 -8.89
N GLU A 52 -1.13 -6.89 -9.23
CA GLU A 52 -0.09 -7.89 -9.46
C GLU A 52 0.14 -8.78 -8.22
N ARG A 53 0.27 -8.17 -7.05
CA ARG A 53 0.44 -8.90 -5.79
C ARG A 53 -0.79 -9.77 -5.47
N ALA A 54 -1.99 -9.32 -5.81
CA ALA A 54 -3.21 -10.10 -5.66
C ALA A 54 -3.20 -11.34 -6.57
N GLU A 55 -2.77 -11.20 -7.82
CA GLU A 55 -2.62 -12.35 -8.73
C GLU A 55 -1.56 -13.34 -8.25
N GLN A 56 -0.40 -12.85 -7.80
CA GLN A 56 0.64 -13.71 -7.22
C GLN A 56 0.11 -14.47 -5.99
N ALA A 57 -0.64 -13.81 -5.12
CA ALA A 57 -1.25 -14.45 -3.96
C ALA A 57 -2.31 -15.49 -4.37
N ARG A 58 -3.16 -15.19 -5.35
CA ARG A 58 -4.13 -16.15 -5.91
C ARG A 58 -3.44 -17.39 -6.47
N ALA A 59 -2.37 -17.20 -7.24
CA ALA A 59 -1.60 -18.31 -7.80
C ALA A 59 -1.00 -19.19 -6.69
N ALA A 60 -0.35 -18.59 -5.70
CA ALA A 60 0.24 -19.31 -4.57
C ALA A 60 -0.82 -20.05 -3.73
N LEU A 61 -1.98 -19.43 -3.50
CA LEU A 61 -3.10 -20.05 -2.79
C LEU A 61 -3.69 -21.22 -3.59
N THR A 62 -3.82 -21.06 -4.91
CA THR A 62 -4.30 -22.13 -5.80
C THR A 62 -3.32 -23.31 -5.79
N GLU A 63 -2.01 -23.03 -5.86
CA GLU A 63 -0.97 -24.07 -5.77
C GLU A 63 -1.03 -24.80 -4.42
N TRP A 64 -1.21 -24.06 -3.32
CA TRP A 64 -1.21 -24.62 -1.98
C TRP A 64 -2.50 -25.39 -1.63
N THR A 65 -3.66 -24.89 -2.07
CA THR A 65 -4.98 -25.41 -1.65
C THR A 65 -5.71 -26.19 -2.74
N GLY A 66 -5.31 -26.04 -4.00
CA GLY A 66 -6.08 -26.49 -5.16
C GLY A 66 -7.36 -25.68 -5.41
N TYR A 67 -7.65 -24.66 -4.59
CA TYR A 67 -8.88 -23.88 -4.67
C TYR A 67 -8.64 -22.55 -5.39
N ALA A 68 -9.32 -22.39 -6.52
CA ALA A 68 -9.41 -21.16 -7.29
C ALA A 68 -10.87 -20.72 -7.35
N PRO A 69 -11.31 -19.75 -6.52
CA PRO A 69 -12.70 -19.30 -6.52
C PRO A 69 -13.06 -18.68 -7.87
N SER A 70 -14.29 -18.93 -8.32
CA SER A 70 -14.85 -18.25 -9.48
C SER A 70 -15.09 -16.77 -9.19
N PRO A 71 -15.19 -15.92 -10.23
CA PRO A 71 -15.50 -14.50 -10.04
C PRO A 71 -16.82 -14.23 -9.31
N ALA A 72 -17.76 -15.18 -9.31
CA ALA A 72 -18.99 -15.07 -8.53
C ALA A 72 -18.73 -15.30 -7.04
N GLU A 73 -17.97 -16.35 -6.71
CA GLU A 73 -17.59 -16.66 -5.33
C GLU A 73 -16.70 -15.57 -4.72
N GLU A 74 -15.78 -14.97 -5.49
CA GLU A 74 -15.01 -13.81 -5.03
C GLU A 74 -15.92 -12.64 -4.61
N ARG A 75 -16.93 -12.30 -5.43
CA ARG A 75 -17.88 -11.22 -5.11
C ARG A 75 -18.71 -11.52 -3.85
N ASP A 76 -19.11 -12.77 -3.67
CA ASP A 76 -19.87 -13.19 -2.49
C ASP A 76 -19.01 -13.11 -1.23
N LEU A 77 -17.73 -13.50 -1.32
CA LEU A 77 -16.76 -13.40 -0.24
C LEU A 77 -16.45 -11.94 0.13
N ASP A 78 -16.26 -11.07 -0.86
CA ASP A 78 -16.03 -9.63 -0.64
C ASP A 78 -17.23 -8.98 0.06
N SER A 79 -18.45 -9.29 -0.39
CA SER A 79 -19.68 -8.79 0.23
C SER A 79 -19.83 -9.24 1.69
N GLU A 80 -19.43 -10.47 2.01
CA GLU A 80 -19.42 -10.98 3.38
C GLU A 80 -18.31 -10.34 4.22
N LEU A 81 -17.13 -10.10 3.65
CA LEU A 81 -16.05 -9.39 4.34
C LEU A 81 -16.46 -7.96 4.71
N ASP A 82 -17.02 -7.20 3.75
CA ASP A 82 -17.52 -5.84 3.98
C ASP A 82 -18.58 -5.81 5.09
N ARG A 83 -19.51 -6.76 5.07
CA ARG A 83 -20.52 -6.92 6.13
C ARG A 83 -19.88 -7.13 7.50
N ARG A 84 -18.84 -7.95 7.61
CA ARG A 84 -18.13 -8.21 8.88
C ARG A 84 -17.35 -6.99 9.35
N LEU A 85 -16.67 -6.30 8.45
CA LEU A 85 -15.94 -5.07 8.76
C LEU A 85 -16.89 -3.97 9.26
N ALA A 86 -18.04 -3.78 8.59
CA ALA A 86 -19.05 -2.82 9.02
C ALA A 86 -19.57 -3.13 10.43
N ARG A 87 -19.81 -4.42 10.74
CA ARG A 87 -20.21 -4.85 12.10
C ARG A 87 -19.12 -4.62 13.14
N ALA A 88 -17.86 -4.81 12.78
CA ALA A 88 -16.73 -4.59 13.68
C ALA A 88 -16.52 -3.10 13.96
N ALA A 89 -16.68 -2.23 12.96
CA ALA A 89 -16.55 -0.78 13.10
C ALA A 89 -17.74 -0.13 13.85
N ALA A 90 -18.88 -0.80 13.95
CA ALA A 90 -20.06 -0.35 14.69
C ALA A 90 -20.02 -0.71 16.19
N ARG A 91 -18.93 -1.31 16.68
CA ARG A 91 -18.68 -1.62 18.10
C ARG A 91 -17.62 -0.66 18.66
#